data_AF-A0A7W6EYJ3-F1
#
_entry.id   AF-A0A7W6EYJ3-F1
#
_cell.length_a   1.000
_cell.length_b   1.000
_cell.length_c   1.000
_cell.angle_alpha   90.00
_cell.angle_beta   90.00
_cell.angle_gamma   90.00
#
_symmetry.space_group_name_H-M   'P 1'
#
loop_
_entity.id
_entity.type
_entity.pdbx_description
1 polymer ?
#
loop_
_entity_poly.entity_id
_entity_poly.type
_entity_poly.pdbx_seq_one_letter_code
_entity_poly.pdbx_strand_id
1 'polypeptide(L)'
;MVFHQTPFDHIGVWSPPMRLLPFLQGTCFVLIEVSRFAVSSLLIVLGLPLFAFLFLAGWDMALLFAQLGNLADHYREASAIRRIAFSQDLQGVFLAISLGVLLVRAPRFLKRLDTALAPAFLKETDNG
;
A
#
# COMPACT_ATOMS: atom_id res chain seq x y z
N MET A 1 8.09 -53.83 37.17
CA MET A 1 7.38 -53.97 35.87
C MET A 1 7.91 -52.88 34.97
N VAL A 2 8.67 -53.25 33.94
CA VAL A 2 9.35 -52.30 33.03
C VAL A 2 8.40 -52.03 31.88
N PHE A 3 7.96 -50.78 31.74
CA PHE A 3 7.12 -50.34 30.63
C PHE A 3 7.98 -50.28 29.36
N HIS A 4 7.70 -51.14 28.39
CA HIS A 4 8.23 -51.03 27.04
C HIS A 4 7.66 -49.76 26.40
N GLN A 5 8.48 -48.71 26.28
CA GLN A 5 8.21 -47.61 25.36
C GLN A 5 8.43 -48.12 23.94
N THR A 6 7.41 -48.00 23.09
CA THR A 6 7.54 -48.42 21.70
C THR A 6 8.09 -47.27 20.85
N PRO A 7 8.93 -47.54 19.84
CA PRO A 7 9.55 -46.51 19.01
C PRO A 7 8.57 -45.78 18.05
N PHE A 8 7.27 -45.91 18.27
CA PHE A 8 6.22 -45.34 17.43
C PHE A 8 5.36 -44.30 18.17
N ASP A 9 5.60 -44.07 19.47
CA ASP A 9 4.82 -43.12 20.29
C ASP A 9 5.08 -41.64 19.97
N HIS A 10 6.08 -41.33 19.13
CA HIS A 10 6.46 -39.95 18.75
C HIS A 10 5.86 -39.48 17.41
N ILE A 11 5.13 -40.35 16.70
CA ILE A 11 4.66 -40.07 15.33
C ILE A 11 3.39 -39.19 15.33
N GLY A 12 2.67 -39.11 16.46
CA GLY A 12 1.47 -38.29 16.61
C GLY A 12 1.71 -36.81 16.94
N VAL A 13 2.95 -36.38 17.19
CA VAL A 13 3.26 -35.02 17.69
C VAL A 13 3.50 -34.00 16.56
N TRP A 14 3.56 -34.45 15.30
CA TRP A 14 3.99 -33.66 14.15
C TRP A 14 2.90 -32.85 13.44
N SER A 15 1.88 -32.39 14.16
CA SER A 15 0.94 -31.42 13.59
C SER A 15 0.72 -30.29 14.59
N PRO A 16 1.43 -29.15 14.43
CA PRO A 16 1.14 -27.99 15.25
C PRO A 16 -0.35 -27.63 15.03
N PRO A 17 -1.16 -27.44 16.10
CA PRO A 17 -2.53 -27.01 15.92
C PRO A 17 -2.50 -25.67 15.19
N MET A 18 -3.13 -25.58 14.02
CA MET A 18 -3.21 -24.33 13.27
C MET A 18 -3.81 -23.26 14.20
N ARG A 19 -2.96 -22.35 14.67
CA ARG A 19 -3.36 -21.22 15.53
C ARG A 19 -4.01 -20.16 14.64
N LEU A 20 -5.28 -20.41 14.28
CA LEU A 20 -6.10 -19.57 13.41
C LEU A 20 -6.20 -18.12 13.94
N LEU A 21 -6.32 -17.93 15.26
CA LEU A 21 -6.44 -16.61 15.88
C LEU A 21 -5.20 -15.71 15.64
N PRO A 22 -3.97 -16.16 15.97
CA PRO A 22 -2.74 -15.44 15.62
C PRO A 22 -2.59 -15.17 14.11
N PHE A 23 -2.97 -16.12 13.26
CA PHE A 23 -2.92 -15.96 11.81
C PHE A 23 -3.90 -14.88 11.32
N LEU A 24 -5.14 -14.88 11.81
CA LEU A 24 -6.14 -13.84 11.52
C LEU A 24 -5.69 -12.48 12.03
N GLN A 25 -5.11 -12.42 13.23
CA GLN A 25 -4.60 -11.18 13.81
C GLN A 25 -3.45 -10.59 12.99
N GLY A 26 -2.49 -11.42 12.59
CA GLY A 26 -1.39 -11.02 11.71
C GLY A 26 -1.90 -10.54 10.35
N THR A 27 -2.84 -11.27 9.75
CA THR A 27 -3.44 -10.92 8.44
C THR A 27 -4.22 -9.60 8.52
N CYS A 28 -5.02 -9.41 9.57
CA CYS A 28 -5.79 -8.18 9.78
C CYS A 28 -4.87 -6.96 9.98
N PHE A 29 -3.80 -7.13 10.77
CA PHE A 29 -2.79 -6.10 10.96
C PHE A 29 -2.13 -5.69 9.63
N VAL A 30 -1.70 -6.66 8.83
CA VAL A 30 -1.10 -6.39 7.51
C VAL A 30 -2.09 -5.69 6.60
N LEU A 31 -3.35 -6.13 6.54
CA LEU A 31 -4.39 -5.49 5.73
C LEU A 31 -4.61 -4.03 6.13
N ILE A 32 -4.67 -3.73 7.42
CA ILE A 32 -4.85 -2.35 7.92
C ILE A 32 -3.63 -1.49 7.56
N GLU A 33 -2.41 -1.97 7.81
CA GLU A 33 -1.20 -1.18 7.56
C GLU A 33 -0.97 -0.98 6.05
N VAL A 34 -1.22 -2.00 5.22
CA VAL A 34 -1.19 -1.87 3.75
C VAL A 34 -2.26 -0.90 3.28
N SER A 35 -3.49 -0.99 3.80
CA SER A 35 -4.57 -0.07 3.43
C SER A 35 -4.22 1.37 3.80
N ARG A 36 -3.67 1.58 4.99
CA ARG A 36 -3.21 2.90 5.44
C ARG A 36 -2.11 3.45 4.54
N PHE A 37 -1.14 2.62 4.19
CA PHE A 37 -0.07 2.96 3.27
C PHE A 37 -0.62 3.33 1.88
N ALA A 38 -1.53 2.52 1.34
CA ALA A 38 -2.15 2.71 0.04
C ALA A 38 -2.97 3.99 -0.01
N VAL A 39 -3.90 4.19 0.94
CA VAL A 39 -4.75 5.40 1.03
C VAL A 39 -3.88 6.65 1.18
N SER A 40 -2.91 6.63 2.07
CA SER A 40 -2.03 7.80 2.26
C SER A 40 -1.20 8.08 1.01
N SER A 41 -0.73 7.06 0.30
CA SER A 41 0.04 7.25 -0.93
C SER A 41 -0.85 7.76 -2.06
N LEU A 42 -2.08 7.25 -2.18
CA LEU A 42 -3.07 7.74 -3.14
C LEU A 42 -3.43 9.21 -2.88
N LEU A 43 -3.62 9.60 -1.62
CA LEU A 43 -3.85 11.00 -1.26
C LEU A 43 -2.68 11.91 -1.64
N ILE A 44 -1.43 11.44 -1.54
CA ILE A 44 -0.26 12.22 -1.98
C ILE A 44 -0.23 12.31 -3.50
N VAL A 45 -0.42 11.18 -4.19
CA VAL A 45 -0.37 11.10 -5.67
C VAL A 45 -1.44 11.99 -6.31
N LEU A 46 -2.65 12.01 -5.76
CA LEU A 46 -3.75 12.87 -6.25
C LEU A 46 -3.65 14.31 -5.70
N GLY A 47 -3.19 14.47 -4.47
CA GLY A 47 -3.07 15.77 -3.81
C GLY A 47 -1.95 16.63 -4.38
N LEU A 48 -0.85 16.04 -4.84
CA LEU A 48 0.30 16.78 -5.35
C LEU A 48 -0.02 17.56 -6.65
N PRO A 49 -0.68 16.98 -7.66
CA PRO A 49 -1.18 17.74 -8.81
C PRO A 49 -2.17 18.84 -8.39
N LEU A 50 -3.14 18.51 -7.53
CA LEU A 50 -4.13 19.48 -7.06
C LEU A 50 -3.45 20.67 -6.35
N PHE A 51 -2.46 20.38 -5.51
CA PHE A 51 -1.66 21.38 -4.82
C PHE A 51 -0.88 22.24 -5.82
N ALA A 52 -0.30 21.66 -6.87
CA ALA A 52 0.41 22.42 -7.89
C ALA A 52 -0.51 23.39 -8.64
N PHE A 53 -1.71 22.96 -9.04
CA PHE A 53 -2.71 23.86 -9.64
C PHE A 53 -3.12 24.98 -8.69
N LEU A 54 -3.36 24.65 -7.42
CA LEU A 54 -3.76 25.65 -6.42
C LEU A 54 -2.65 26.65 -6.12
N PHE A 55 -1.39 26.19 -6.09
CA PHE A 55 -0.21 27.02 -5.92
C PHE A 55 -0.06 28.00 -7.10
N LEU A 56 -0.21 27.51 -8.33
CA LEU A 56 -0.17 28.35 -9.54
C LEU A 56 -1.35 29.34 -9.61
N ALA A 57 -2.49 28.98 -9.04
CA ALA A 57 -3.65 29.85 -8.88
C ALA A 57 -3.50 30.86 -7.72
N GLY A 58 -2.38 30.88 -7.00
CA GLY A 58 -2.16 31.82 -5.89
C GLY A 58 -3.07 31.56 -4.68
N TRP A 59 -3.47 30.31 -4.46
CA TRP A 59 -4.46 29.88 -3.46
C TRP A 59 -5.90 30.34 -3.72
N ASP A 60 -6.19 30.85 -4.91
CA ASP A 60 -7.55 31.22 -5.32
C ASP A 60 -8.29 30.02 -5.93
N MET A 61 -9.34 29.58 -5.23
CA MET A 61 -10.21 28.49 -5.66
C MET A 61 -10.97 28.82 -6.95
N ALA A 62 -11.40 30.05 -7.17
CA ALA A 62 -12.13 30.43 -8.38
C ALA A 62 -11.22 30.29 -9.62
N LEU A 63 -9.97 30.73 -9.49
CA LEU A 63 -8.95 30.60 -10.53
C LEU A 63 -8.58 29.13 -10.81
N LEU A 64 -8.48 28.30 -9.76
CA LEU A 64 -8.28 26.85 -9.91
C LEU A 64 -9.40 26.23 -10.77
N PHE A 65 -10.66 26.49 -10.43
CA PHE A 65 -11.79 25.96 -11.20
C PHE A 65 -11.87 26.53 -12.62
N ALA A 66 -11.50 27.80 -12.82
CA ALA A 66 -11.41 28.40 -14.15
C ALA A 66 -10.34 27.70 -15.02
N GLN A 67 -9.16 27.41 -14.45
CA GLN A 67 -8.11 26.66 -15.15
C GLN A 67 -8.56 25.23 -15.48
N LEU A 68 -9.22 24.54 -14.54
CA LEU A 68 -9.78 23.20 -14.78
C LEU A 68 -10.88 23.22 -15.85
N GLY A 69 -11.75 24.23 -15.84
CA GLY A 69 -12.78 24.41 -16.87
C GLY A 69 -12.17 24.61 -18.26
N ASN A 70 -11.19 25.51 -18.36
CA ASN A 70 -10.48 25.74 -19.62
C ASN A 70 -9.76 24.48 -20.13
N LEU A 71 -9.15 23.71 -19.23
CA LEU A 71 -8.51 22.45 -19.59
C LEU A 71 -9.53 21.39 -20.05
N ALA A 72 -10.67 21.29 -19.37
CA ALA A 72 -11.73 20.35 -19.71
C ALA A 72 -12.36 20.67 -21.07
N ASP A 73 -12.63 21.95 -21.35
CA ASP A 73 -13.12 22.39 -22.65
C ASP A 73 -12.09 22.14 -23.76
N HIS A 74 -10.82 22.47 -23.52
CA HIS A 74 -9.76 22.19 -24.49
C HIS A 74 -9.59 20.68 -24.76
N TYR A 75 -9.71 19.84 -23.73
CA TYR A 75 -9.70 18.38 -23.89
C TYR A 75 -10.92 17.87 -24.69
N ARG A 76 -12.11 18.43 -24.41
CA ARG A 76 -13.36 18.09 -25.09
C ARG A 76 -13.36 18.50 -26.57
N GLU A 77 -12.65 19.56 -26.91
CA GLU A 77 -12.54 20.07 -28.28
C GLU A 77 -11.34 19.47 -29.04
N ALA A 78 -10.36 18.91 -28.33
CA ALA A 78 -9.16 18.33 -28.93
C ALA A 78 -9.48 17.17 -29.90
N SER A 79 -8.65 17.02 -30.93
CA SER A 79 -8.70 15.86 -31.82
C SER A 79 -8.33 14.57 -31.08
N ALA A 80 -8.77 13.42 -31.58
CA ALA A 80 -8.55 12.11 -30.94
C ALA A 80 -7.06 11.83 -30.63
N ILE A 81 -6.16 12.20 -31.54
CA ILE A 81 -4.71 12.05 -31.36
C ILE A 81 -4.19 12.88 -30.17
N ARG A 82 -4.65 14.13 -30.04
CA ARG A 82 -4.24 15.02 -28.94
C ARG A 82 -4.78 14.56 -27.59
N ARG A 83 -6.02 14.02 -27.56
CA ARG A 83 -6.59 13.43 -26.33
C ARG A 83 -5.80 12.23 -25.83
N ILE A 84 -5.40 11.34 -26.75
CA ILE A 84 -4.59 10.17 -26.41
C ILE A 84 -3.22 10.62 -25.90
N ALA A 85 -2.54 11.55 -26.59
CA ALA A 85 -1.25 12.07 -26.16
C ALA A 85 -1.33 12.73 -24.77
N PHE A 86 -2.35 13.54 -24.51
CA PHE A 86 -2.58 14.16 -23.20
C PHE A 86 -2.84 13.13 -22.11
N SER A 87 -3.65 12.10 -22.41
CA SER A 87 -3.94 11.02 -21.45
C SER A 87 -2.68 10.21 -21.12
N GLN A 88 -1.82 9.96 -22.11
CA GLN A 88 -0.54 9.27 -21.90
C GLN A 88 0.42 10.10 -21.06
N ASP A 89 0.50 11.41 -21.30
CA ASP A 89 1.33 12.32 -20.50
C ASP A 89 0.85 12.35 -19.05
N LEU A 90 -0.46 12.48 -18.82
CA LEU A 90 -1.05 12.37 -17.48
C LEU A 90 -0.74 11.04 -16.80
N GLN A 91 -0.93 9.92 -17.51
CA GLN A 91 -0.59 8.60 -16.97
C GLN A 91 0.89 8.50 -16.61
N GLY A 92 1.77 9.02 -17.47
CA GLY A 92 3.21 9.07 -17.22
C GLY A 92 3.56 9.86 -15.95
N VAL A 93 2.99 11.05 -15.79
CA VAL A 93 3.17 11.89 -14.60
C VAL A 93 2.64 11.18 -13.35
N PHE A 94 1.44 10.62 -13.38
CA PHE A 94 0.87 9.89 -12.25
C PHE A 94 1.68 8.65 -11.87
N LEU A 95 2.19 7.91 -12.86
CA LEU A 95 3.09 6.78 -12.64
C LEU A 95 4.40 7.23 -12.00
N ALA A 96 5.01 8.30 -12.50
CA ALA A 96 6.26 8.85 -11.96
C ALA A 96 6.09 9.32 -10.51
N ILE A 97 5.01 10.05 -10.19
CA ILE A 97 4.70 10.47 -8.82
C ILE A 97 4.45 9.24 -7.93
N SER A 98 3.65 8.27 -8.40
CA SER A 98 3.36 7.05 -7.66
C SER A 98 4.63 6.27 -7.33
N LEU A 99 5.52 6.10 -8.30
CA LEU A 99 6.79 5.43 -8.13
C LEU A 99 7.69 6.20 -7.15
N GLY A 100 7.78 7.53 -7.27
CA GLY A 100 8.53 8.37 -6.34
C GLY A 100 8.03 8.25 -4.90
N VAL A 101 6.71 8.30 -4.71
CA VAL A 101 6.08 8.12 -3.39
C VAL A 101 6.37 6.72 -2.82
N LEU A 102 6.26 5.69 -3.66
CA LEU A 102 6.54 4.31 -3.26
C LEU A 102 8.01 4.15 -2.84
N LEU A 103 8.96 4.63 -3.63
CA LEU A 103 10.39 4.53 -3.33
C LEU A 103 10.75 5.25 -2.02
N VAL A 104 10.16 6.42 -1.76
CA VAL A 104 10.42 7.20 -0.53
C VAL A 104 9.84 6.51 0.70
N ARG A 105 8.69 5.85 0.59
CA ARG A 105 7.95 5.34 1.76
C ARG A 105 8.13 3.84 2.01
N ALA A 106 8.44 3.06 0.97
CA ALA A 106 8.69 1.62 1.04
C ALA A 106 9.66 1.22 2.16
N PRO A 107 10.86 1.83 2.33
CA PRO A 107 11.80 1.35 3.35
C PRO A 107 11.26 1.50 4.78
N ARG A 108 10.48 2.56 5.06
CA ARG A 108 9.87 2.75 6.38
C ARG A 108 8.71 1.79 6.60
N PHE A 109 7.90 1.54 5.56
CA PHE A 109 6.81 0.57 5.61
C PHE A 109 7.33 -0.86 5.84
N LEU A 110 8.36 -1.27 5.09
CA LEU A 110 9.00 -2.58 5.25
C LEU A 110 9.61 -2.75 6.65
N LYS A 111 10.30 -1.72 7.18
CA LYS A 111 10.82 -1.74 8.56
C LYS A 111 9.70 -1.91 9.60
N ARG A 112 8.56 -1.24 9.41
CA ARG A 112 7.41 -1.37 10.33
C ARG A 112 6.79 -2.75 10.29
N LEU A 113 6.67 -3.35 9.10
CA LEU A 113 6.21 -4.73 8.98
C LEU A 113 7.19 -5.68 9.67
N ASP A 114 8.49 -5.55 9.40
CA ASP A 114 9.52 -6.39 10.02
C ASP A 114 9.47 -6.33 11.55
N THR A 115 9.45 -5.13 12.14
CA THR A 115 9.33 -4.97 13.60
C THR A 115 8.00 -5.51 14.17
N ALA A 116 6.90 -5.42 13.42
CA ALA A 116 5.59 -5.89 13.91
C ALA A 116 5.43 -7.42 13.81
N LEU A 117 6.06 -8.05 12.83
CA LEU A 117 5.99 -9.50 12.60
C LEU A 117 7.09 -10.28 13.36
N ALA A 118 8.28 -9.70 13.57
CA ALA A 118 9.38 -10.32 14.31
C ALA A 118 9.02 -10.84 15.73
N PRO A 119 8.31 -10.11 16.60
CA PRO A 119 7.95 -10.60 17.93
C PRO A 119 6.91 -11.73 17.91
N ALA A 120 6.14 -11.88 16.82
CA ALA A 120 5.26 -13.04 16.64
C ALA A 120 6.06 -14.30 16.29
N PHE A 121 7.14 -14.17 15.50
CA PHE A 121 8.01 -15.28 15.10
C PHE A 121 8.83 -15.85 16.27
N LEU A 122 9.40 -14.99 17.11
CA LEU A 122 10.21 -15.44 18.28
C LEU A 122 9.35 -16.11 19.37
N LYS A 123 8.09 -15.72 19.50
CA LYS A 123 7.15 -16.37 20.41
C LYS A 123 6.74 -17.77 19.94
N GLU A 124 6.83 -18.06 18.64
CA GLU A 124 6.64 -19.40 18.10
C GLU A 124 7.84 -20.30 18.45
N THR A 125 9.07 -19.77 18.42
CA THR A 125 10.32 -20.54 18.66
C THR A 125 10.63 -20.82 20.12
N ASP A 126 10.08 -20.06 21.06
CA ASP A 126 10.28 -20.24 22.51
C ASP A 126 9.30 -21.23 23.15
N ASN A 127 8.23 -21.59 22.44
CA ASN A 127 7.22 -22.56 22.88
C ASN A 127 7.36 -23.93 22.20
N GLY A 128 8.52 -24.20 21.58
CA GLY A 128 8.88 -25.47 20.94
C GLY A 128 9.59 -26.43 21.89
#